data_AF-A0A2E7Q598-F1
#
_entry.id   AF-A0A2E7Q598-F1
#
_cell.length_a   1.000
_cell.length_b   1.000
_cell.length_c   1.000
_cell.angle_alpha   90.00
_cell.angle_beta   90.00
_cell.angle_gamma   90.00
#
_symmetry.space_group_name_H-M   'P 1'
#
loop_
_entity.id
_entity.type
_entity.pdbx_description
1 polymer ?
#
loop_
_entity_poly.entity_id
_entity_poly.type
_entity_poly.pdbx_seq_one_letter_code
_entity_poly.pdbx_strand_id
1 'polypeptide(L)'
;MATIQPTSTEGTGVRTAVETTMTASDTFIYAANQGQLLILRNPTAGALSPVIDGDGGTSVPVQGIGTVDVSGGYAVGSIAAGAAKVVPLDSIAAYLKGTIAVTGGTGLVAVLLN
;
A
#
# COMPACT_ATOMS: atom_id res chain seq x y z
N MET A 1 15.59 1.19 1.31
CA MET A 1 14.29 1.75 1.69
C MET A 1 14.06 2.98 0.84
N ALA A 2 13.20 2.85 -0.16
CA ALA A 2 12.68 3.96 -0.94
C ALA A 2 11.43 4.54 -0.26
N THR A 3 11.11 5.77 -0.61
CA THR A 3 9.82 6.39 -0.25
C THR A 3 8.97 6.46 -1.51
N ILE A 4 7.82 5.80 -1.49
CA ILE A 4 6.86 5.80 -2.59
C ILE A 4 6.12 7.15 -2.57
N GLN A 5 6.36 7.96 -3.60
CA GLN A 5 5.80 9.32 -3.68
C GLN A 5 4.41 9.31 -4.33
N PRO A 6 3.44 10.08 -3.79
CA PRO A 6 2.13 10.19 -4.40
C PRO A 6 2.19 11.01 -5.69
N THR A 7 1.43 10.58 -6.69
CA THR A 7 1.11 11.37 -7.88
C THR A 7 -0.29 11.94 -7.71
N SER A 8 -0.43 13.27 -7.80
CA SER A 8 -1.75 13.91 -7.74
C SER A 8 -2.62 13.50 -8.93
N THR A 9 -3.89 13.18 -8.70
CA THR A 9 -4.88 12.83 -9.73
C THR A 9 -5.82 13.98 -10.09
N GLU A 10 -5.70 15.13 -9.42
CA GLU A 10 -6.54 16.31 -9.64
C GLU A 10 -6.43 16.84 -11.07
N GLY A 11 -7.32 17.75 -11.49
CA GLY A 11 -7.26 18.42 -12.81
C GLY A 11 -7.70 17.55 -14.00
N THR A 12 -7.55 18.07 -15.21
CA THR A 12 -8.01 17.42 -16.45
C THR A 12 -6.83 16.92 -17.29
N GLY A 13 -6.93 15.71 -17.84
CA GLY A 13 -5.96 15.17 -18.80
C GLY A 13 -5.12 14.02 -18.26
N VAL A 14 -3.95 13.80 -18.90
CA VAL A 14 -3.04 12.69 -18.60
C VAL A 14 -1.94 13.15 -17.64
N ARG A 15 -1.55 12.27 -16.72
CA ARG A 15 -0.44 12.49 -15.79
C ARG A 15 0.55 11.34 -15.86
N THR A 16 1.84 11.65 -15.76
CA THR A 16 2.88 10.64 -15.61
C THR A 16 2.90 10.19 -14.16
N ALA A 17 2.55 8.92 -13.93
CA ALA A 17 2.65 8.31 -12.61
C ALA A 17 4.11 8.16 -12.18
N VAL A 18 4.40 8.46 -10.91
CA VAL A 18 5.69 8.16 -10.30
C VAL A 18 5.74 6.67 -9.98
N GLU A 19 6.57 5.94 -10.71
CA GLU A 19 6.85 4.53 -10.47
C GLU A 19 8.04 4.38 -9.52
N THR A 20 7.86 3.61 -8.43
CA THR A 20 8.93 3.28 -7.49
C THR A 20 9.17 1.78 -7.53
N THR A 21 10.36 1.36 -7.96
CA THR A 21 10.79 -0.03 -7.81
C THR A 21 11.08 -0.31 -6.35
N MET A 22 10.34 -1.25 -5.78
CA MET A 22 10.40 -1.60 -4.38
C MET A 22 11.67 -2.37 -4.01
N THR A 23 12.19 -2.07 -2.83
CA THR A 23 13.27 -2.78 -2.14
C THR A 23 12.70 -3.67 -1.03
N ALA A 24 13.51 -4.07 -0.04
CA ALA A 24 13.08 -4.98 1.02
C ALA A 24 11.97 -4.42 1.93
N SER A 25 11.99 -3.10 2.15
CA SER A 25 10.99 -2.35 2.90
C SER A 25 10.99 -0.93 2.36
N ASP A 26 9.82 -0.45 1.95
CA ASP A 26 9.63 0.89 1.41
C ASP A 26 8.45 1.56 2.10
N THR A 27 8.46 2.88 2.16
CA THR A 27 7.49 3.62 2.97
C THR A 27 6.66 4.61 2.16
N PHE A 28 5.47 4.94 2.64
CA PHE A 28 4.67 6.04 2.13
C PHE A 28 3.82 6.67 3.23
N ILE A 29 3.25 7.83 2.92
CA ILE A 29 2.33 8.54 3.81
C ILE A 29 0.91 8.37 3.27
N TYR A 30 0.01 7.89 4.14
CA TYR A 30 -1.40 7.76 3.84
C TYR A 30 -2.14 9.08 4.01
N ALA A 31 -2.83 9.52 2.97
CA ALA A 31 -3.69 10.70 2.94
C ALA A 31 -5.15 10.30 3.17
N ALA A 32 -5.58 10.32 4.43
CA ALA A 32 -6.87 9.76 4.83
C ALA A 32 -8.08 10.45 4.18
N ASN A 33 -9.03 9.64 3.69
CA ASN A 33 -10.29 10.06 3.05
C ASN A 33 -10.12 10.87 1.77
N GLN A 34 -8.96 10.77 1.11
CA GLN A 34 -8.70 11.43 -0.17
C GLN A 34 -8.88 10.48 -1.37
N GLY A 35 -9.38 9.25 -1.16
CA GLY A 35 -9.53 8.29 -2.25
C GLY A 35 -8.19 7.72 -2.72
N GLN A 36 -7.16 7.76 -1.88
CA GLN A 36 -5.79 7.40 -2.25
C GLN A 36 -5.71 5.93 -2.68
N LEU A 37 -5.05 5.66 -3.82
CA LEU A 37 -4.91 4.33 -4.40
C LEU A 37 -3.44 3.90 -4.42
N LEU A 38 -3.15 2.71 -3.92
CA LEU A 38 -1.85 2.05 -4.09
C LEU A 38 -1.96 0.97 -5.16
N ILE A 39 -1.16 1.08 -6.21
CA ILE A 39 -1.06 0.10 -7.28
C ILE A 39 0.28 -0.63 -7.13
N LEU A 40 0.22 -1.96 -7.10
CA LEU A 40 1.39 -2.84 -7.00
C LEU A 40 1.43 -3.73 -8.22
N ARG A 41 2.41 -3.52 -9.09
CA ARG A 41 2.65 -4.32 -10.30
C ARG A 41 3.84 -5.24 -10.08
N ASN A 42 3.71 -6.49 -10.50
CA ASN A 42 4.78 -7.47 -10.41
C ASN A 42 5.44 -7.71 -11.78
N PRO A 43 6.56 -7.02 -12.10
CA PRO A 43 7.32 -7.29 -13.32
C PRO A 43 8.23 -8.52 -13.23
N THR A 44 8.32 -9.17 -12.07
CA THR A 44 9.25 -10.27 -11.85
C THR A 44 8.73 -11.60 -12.41
N ALA A 45 9.56 -12.63 -12.39
CA ALA A 45 9.21 -13.97 -12.88
C ALA A 45 8.41 -14.81 -11.86
N GLY A 46 8.35 -14.39 -10.60
CA GLY A 46 7.72 -15.15 -9.51
C GLY A 46 6.56 -14.40 -8.86
N ALA A 47 5.69 -15.13 -8.16
CA ALA A 47 4.62 -14.47 -7.41
C ALA A 47 5.17 -13.82 -6.13
N LEU A 48 4.69 -12.63 -5.80
CA LEU A 48 5.10 -11.86 -4.62
C LEU A 48 3.87 -11.55 -3.76
N SER A 49 4.03 -11.56 -2.44
CA SER A 49 2.94 -11.38 -1.48
C SER A 49 3.28 -10.26 -0.50
N PRO A 50 3.08 -8.99 -0.89
CA PRO A 50 3.45 -7.87 -0.05
C PRO A 50 2.48 -7.69 1.13
N VAL A 51 3.00 -7.13 2.21
CA VAL A 51 2.25 -6.75 3.42
C VAL A 51 2.39 -5.25 3.63
N ILE A 52 1.26 -4.59 3.87
CA ILE A 52 1.18 -3.16 4.16
C ILE A 52 0.94 -2.99 5.66
N ASP A 53 1.85 -2.34 6.35
CA ASP A 53 1.78 -2.19 7.80
C ASP A 53 2.06 -0.74 8.22
N GLY A 54 1.29 -0.23 9.17
CA GLY A 54 1.50 1.09 9.75
C GLY A 54 2.21 0.96 11.08
N ASP A 55 3.26 1.76 11.31
CA ASP A 55 4.08 1.72 12.54
C ASP A 55 3.26 1.88 13.84
N GLY A 56 2.06 2.48 13.77
CA GLY A 56 1.13 2.61 14.90
C GLY A 56 -0.03 1.61 14.95
N GLY A 57 -0.11 0.68 14.00
CA GLY A 57 -1.22 -0.25 13.83
C GLY A 57 -1.16 -1.40 14.83
N THR A 58 -1.52 -1.18 16.09
CA THR A 58 -1.52 -2.27 17.10
C THR A 58 -2.91 -2.86 17.28
N SER A 59 -3.88 -2.06 17.68
CA SER A 59 -5.23 -2.54 17.93
C SER A 59 -6.28 -1.50 17.57
N VAL A 60 -7.39 -1.96 16.99
CA VAL A 60 -8.50 -1.11 16.55
C VAL A 60 -9.79 -1.59 17.22
N PRO A 61 -10.49 -0.73 17.96
CA PRO A 61 -11.80 -1.07 18.49
C PRO A 61 -12.82 -1.12 17.35
N VAL A 62 -13.47 -2.26 17.16
CA VAL A 62 -14.53 -2.46 16.19
C VAL A 62 -15.86 -2.61 16.94
N GLN A 63 -16.81 -1.74 16.61
CA GLN A 63 -18.13 -1.77 17.25
C GLN A 63 -18.79 -3.14 17.05
N GLY A 64 -19.22 -3.77 18.15
CA GLY A 64 -19.89 -5.07 18.13
C GLY A 64 -18.98 -6.31 18.11
N ILE A 65 -17.67 -6.14 17.89
CA ILE A 65 -16.70 -7.26 17.88
C ILE A 65 -15.68 -7.12 19.02
N GLY A 66 -15.41 -5.88 19.47
CA GLY A 66 -14.38 -5.59 20.46
C GLY A 66 -13.08 -5.16 19.78
N THR A 67 -11.96 -5.36 20.46
CA THR A 67 -10.64 -4.94 19.96
C THR A 67 -10.10 -5.97 18.98
N VAL A 68 -9.78 -5.53 17.76
CA VAL A 68 -9.12 -6.35 16.74
C VAL A 68 -7.64 -5.98 16.68
N ASP A 69 -6.78 -6.98 16.72
CA ASP A 69 -5.35 -6.82 16.52
C ASP A 69 -5.05 -6.64 15.01
N VAL A 70 -4.32 -5.57 14.69
CA VAL A 70 -3.90 -5.22 13.33
C VAL A 70 -2.39 -5.16 13.18
N SER A 71 -1.64 -5.58 14.20
CA SER A 71 -0.16 -5.56 14.23
C SER A 71 0.52 -6.44 13.19
N GLY A 72 -0.22 -7.35 12.56
CA GLY A 72 0.27 -8.15 11.44
C GLY A 72 0.25 -7.43 10.08
N GLY A 73 -0.31 -6.21 10.01
CA GLY A 73 -0.53 -5.49 8.77
C GLY A 73 -1.62 -6.10 7.87
N TYR A 74 -1.84 -5.46 6.72
CA TYR A 74 -2.74 -5.92 5.67
C TYR A 74 -1.98 -6.74 4.63
N ALA A 75 -2.30 -8.03 4.54
CA ALA A 75 -1.78 -8.90 3.49
C ALA A 75 -2.52 -8.63 2.16
N VAL A 76 -1.79 -8.11 1.17
CA VAL A 76 -2.31 -7.89 -0.19
C VAL A 76 -2.57 -9.22 -0.92
N GLY A 77 -2.00 -10.31 -0.41
CA GLY A 77 -2.02 -11.64 -1.00
C GLY A 77 -1.14 -11.75 -2.24
N SER A 78 -1.09 -12.95 -2.80
CA SER A 78 -0.19 -13.24 -3.93
C SER A 78 -0.52 -12.42 -5.18
N ILE A 79 0.49 -11.78 -5.75
CA ILE A 79 0.48 -11.07 -7.03
C ILE A 79 1.32 -11.91 -8.00
N ALA A 80 0.67 -12.57 -8.96
CA ALA A 80 1.36 -13.37 -9.97
C ALA A 80 2.30 -12.53 -10.85
N ALA A 81 3.26 -13.19 -11.50
CA ALA A 81 4.13 -12.55 -12.47
C ALA A 81 3.31 -11.84 -13.58
N GLY A 82 3.66 -10.60 -13.90
CA GLY A 82 2.96 -9.75 -14.87
C GLY A 82 1.62 -9.19 -14.40
N ALA A 83 1.12 -9.56 -13.22
CA ALA A 83 -0.15 -9.06 -12.69
C ALA A 83 0.05 -7.77 -11.88
N ALA A 84 -1.06 -7.07 -11.68
CA ALA A 84 -1.12 -5.93 -10.78
C ALA A 84 -2.31 -6.06 -9.83
N LYS A 85 -2.18 -5.46 -8.64
CA LYS A 85 -3.28 -5.27 -7.70
C LYS A 85 -3.41 -3.80 -7.36
N VAL A 86 -4.64 -3.38 -7.12
CA VAL A 86 -4.97 -2.02 -6.67
C VAL A 86 -5.60 -2.13 -5.30
N VAL A 87 -5.09 -1.35 -4.35
CA VAL A 87 -5.57 -1.28 -2.97
C VAL A 87 -6.09 0.13 -2.72
N PRO A 88 -7.42 0.32 -2.62
CA PRO A 88 -8.00 1.55 -2.11
C PRO A 88 -7.65 1.70 -0.63
N LEU A 89 -6.81 2.68 -0.29
CA LEU A 89 -6.22 2.79 1.04
C LEU A 89 -7.27 3.12 2.12
N ASP A 90 -8.32 3.86 1.76
CA ASP A 90 -9.45 4.14 2.64
C ASP A 90 -10.16 2.86 3.14
N SER A 91 -10.14 1.78 2.35
CA SER A 91 -10.78 0.51 2.73
C SER A 91 -9.99 -0.28 3.78
N ILE A 92 -8.70 0.02 3.95
CA ILE A 92 -7.81 -0.61 4.92
C ILE A 92 -7.27 0.39 5.95
N ALA A 93 -7.91 1.55 6.10
CA ALA A 93 -7.45 2.66 6.94
C ALA A 93 -7.16 2.29 8.41
N ALA A 94 -7.75 1.19 8.90
CA ALA A 94 -7.47 0.63 10.23
C ALA A 94 -6.00 0.20 10.40
N TYR A 95 -5.39 -0.33 9.34
CA TYR A 95 -3.98 -0.76 9.29
C TYR A 95 -3.02 0.40 9.01
N LEU A 96 -3.54 1.54 8.53
CA LEU A 96 -2.73 2.66 8.02
C LEU A 96 -2.51 3.75 9.07
N LYS A 97 -1.79 3.42 10.16
CA LYS A 97 -1.43 4.37 11.22
C LYS A 97 0.04 4.77 11.15
N GLY A 98 0.31 6.07 11.22
CA GLY A 98 1.67 6.59 11.19
C GLY A 98 2.31 6.46 9.79
N THR A 99 3.61 6.21 9.76
CA THR A 99 4.33 5.89 8.52
C THR A 99 3.96 4.48 8.08
N ILE A 100 3.61 4.33 6.81
CA ILE A 100 3.22 3.03 6.27
C ILE A 100 4.43 2.39 5.62
N ALA A 101 4.74 1.17 6.02
CA ALA A 101 5.74 0.31 5.41
C ALA A 101 5.07 -0.72 4.51
N VAL A 102 5.69 -1.02 3.37
CA VAL A 102 5.33 -2.14 2.51
C VAL A 102 6.53 -3.08 2.45
N THR A 103 6.32 -4.32 2.88
CA THR A 103 7.36 -5.36 2.97
C THR A 103 7.01 -6.56 2.10
N GLY A 104 7.98 -7.46 1.85
CA GLY A 104 7.76 -8.67 1.04
C GLY A 104 7.52 -8.41 -0.44
N GLY A 105 7.80 -7.19 -0.91
CA GLY A 105 7.53 -6.71 -2.26
C GLY A 105 8.76 -6.40 -3.11
N THR A 106 9.95 -6.90 -2.75
CA THR A 106 11.19 -6.61 -3.49
C THR A 106 11.04 -6.88 -4.98
N GLY A 107 11.26 -5.85 -5.81
CA GLY A 107 11.12 -5.93 -7.27
C GLY A 107 9.71 -5.64 -7.80
N LEU A 108 8.71 -5.45 -6.93
CA LEU A 108 7.44 -4.85 -7.34
C LEU A 108 7.65 -3.41 -7.78
N VAL A 109 6.77 -2.93 -8.65
CA VAL A 109 6.67 -1.51 -8.99
C VAL A 109 5.42 -0.95 -8.32
N ALA A 110 5.64 -0.02 -7.40
CA ALA A 110 4.60 0.67 -6.68
C ALA A 110 4.29 2.03 -7.32
N VAL A 111 3.01 2.34 -7.43
CA VAL A 111 2.48 3.65 -7.83
C VAL A 111 1.46 4.07 -6.80
N LEU A 112 1.62 5.27 -6.26
CA LEU A 112 0.69 5.85 -5.30
C LEU A 112 -0.03 7.03 -5.97
N LEU A 113 -1.36 7.01 -5.93
CA LEU A 113 -2.20 8.04 -6.53
C LEU A 113 -3.01 8.73 -5.43
N ASN A 114 -3.01 10.07 -5.45
CA ASN A 114 -3.82 10.94 -4.59
C ASN A 114 -4.69 11.85 -5.45
#